data_AF-A0A957BXN6-F1
#
_entry.id   AF-A0A957BXN6-F1
#
_cell.length_a   1.000
_cell.length_b   1.000
_cell.length_c   1.000
_cell.angle_alpha   90.00
_cell.angle_beta   90.00
_cell.angle_gamma   90.00
#
_symmetry.space_group_name_H-M   'P 1'
#
loop_
_entity.id
_entity.type
_entity.pdbx_description
1 polymer ?
#
loop_
_entity_poly.entity_id
_entity_poly.type
_entity_poly.pdbx_seq_one_letter_code
_entity_poly.pdbx_strand_id
1 'polypeptide(L)'
;MASTKLQNVAAQIGELEYLRAAHDLTLRLGTLLELRPLAKALAQLLAELSGAERVLVLAAERNNDMLRFAGGHGLGELRAEQALYPFGERIDVIEAWRTGEDVVLEPGQMPMRLADLVGQPCLSIGFFVQDELQGAAFLVNPADGKLPEAQTRQLLRGIMPTVAIALRNAREHSVMTETLNTKMQEHQMLRRIDRDLLDTIELDAVFTMTLDWAMRFTTAQAATLALYDQEADSLYGYVDLGYALPPEQIQALRANRDTSIAHRVARSGRAEIVPDVSFDTAHIPLSDRMKSHISVPIMREDSVIGVISVESGRLDGFNEDHLEFIQKLASRAGVAIDNAKLYADTRREREKLSRILSNTADVVMVVGAEGNLGLINQSALSVFHLTPDISYIGLPFEDVFAASDLLKLFQRARKLGGTTVGELTTADERTFSVNLSQN
;
A
#
# COMPACT_ATOMS: atom_id res chain seq x y z
N MET A 1 -52.78 -2.61 -57.26
CA MET A 1 -51.87 -3.69 -56.79
C MET A 1 -50.38 -3.33 -56.85
N ALA A 2 -49.88 -2.61 -57.86
CA ALA A 2 -48.45 -2.23 -57.93
C ALA A 2 -48.01 -1.16 -56.89
N SER A 3 -48.87 -0.17 -56.61
CA SER A 3 -48.59 0.90 -55.62
C SER A 3 -48.47 0.37 -54.17
N THR A 4 -49.30 -0.60 -53.79
CA THR A 4 -49.27 -1.24 -52.46
C THR A 4 -48.03 -2.13 -52.27
N LYS A 5 -47.53 -2.77 -53.33
CA LYS A 5 -46.28 -3.54 -53.27
C LYS A 5 -45.04 -2.66 -53.11
N LEU A 6 -44.99 -1.50 -53.76
CA LEU A 6 -43.88 -0.56 -53.64
C LEU A 6 -43.83 0.12 -52.26
N GLN A 7 -44.99 0.44 -51.67
CA GLN A 7 -45.05 0.93 -50.27
C GLN A 7 -44.58 -0.13 -49.26
N ASN A 8 -44.93 -1.40 -49.46
CA ASN A 8 -44.48 -2.48 -48.57
C ASN A 8 -42.96 -2.73 -48.68
N VAL A 9 -42.37 -2.60 -49.87
CA VAL A 9 -40.92 -2.77 -50.06
C VAL A 9 -40.15 -1.59 -49.46
N ALA A 10 -40.64 -0.35 -49.61
CA ALA A 10 -40.03 0.82 -48.97
C ALA A 10 -40.11 0.76 -47.43
N ALA A 11 -41.23 0.28 -46.88
CA ALA A 11 -41.37 0.05 -45.44
C ALA A 11 -40.42 -1.04 -44.93
N GLN A 12 -40.26 -2.15 -45.65
CA GLN A 12 -39.32 -3.22 -45.31
C GLN A 12 -37.85 -2.79 -45.40
N ILE A 13 -37.48 -1.94 -46.36
CA ILE A 13 -36.12 -1.40 -46.49
C ILE A 13 -35.81 -0.45 -45.32
N GLY A 14 -36.75 0.43 -44.97
CA GLY A 14 -36.63 1.31 -43.81
C GLY A 14 -36.48 0.54 -42.49
N GLU A 15 -37.24 -0.54 -42.31
CA GLU A 15 -37.18 -1.42 -41.13
C GLU A 15 -35.83 -2.16 -41.01
N LEU A 16 -35.24 -2.58 -42.13
CA LEU A 16 -33.92 -3.25 -42.19
C LEU A 16 -32.74 -2.31 -41.92
N GLU A 17 -32.78 -1.08 -42.44
CA GLU A 17 -31.79 -0.05 -42.11
C GLU A 17 -31.88 0.33 -40.62
N TYR A 18 -33.10 0.39 -40.08
CA TYR A 18 -33.36 0.64 -38.65
C TYR A 18 -32.81 -0.47 -37.73
N LEU A 19 -33.04 -1.74 -38.06
CA LEU A 19 -32.52 -2.88 -37.30
C LEU A 19 -30.99 -2.95 -37.32
N ARG A 20 -30.35 -2.61 -38.44
CA ARG A 20 -28.89 -2.51 -38.54
C ARG A 20 -28.32 -1.40 -37.67
N ALA A 21 -28.93 -0.21 -37.71
CA ALA A 21 -28.51 0.90 -36.87
C ALA A 21 -28.56 0.53 -35.38
N ALA A 22 -29.66 -0.07 -34.91
CA ALA A 22 -29.77 -0.53 -33.53
C ALA A 22 -28.77 -1.64 -33.16
N HIS A 23 -28.46 -2.55 -34.10
CA HIS A 23 -27.49 -3.63 -33.88
C HIS A 23 -26.04 -3.12 -33.78
N ASP A 24 -25.59 -2.29 -34.73
CA ASP A 24 -24.24 -1.71 -34.73
C ASP A 24 -24.00 -0.87 -33.46
N LEU A 25 -25.05 -0.23 -32.99
CA LEU A 25 -24.98 0.64 -31.83
C LEU A 25 -25.03 -0.14 -30.52
N THR A 26 -25.75 -1.26 -30.49
CA THR A 26 -25.64 -2.27 -29.44
C THR A 26 -24.21 -2.82 -29.31
N LEU A 27 -23.55 -3.10 -30.45
CA LEU A 27 -22.15 -3.52 -30.48
C LEU A 27 -21.22 -2.43 -29.94
N ARG A 28 -21.41 -1.17 -30.34
CA ARG A 28 -20.60 -0.03 -29.83
C ARG A 28 -20.74 0.14 -28.32
N LEU A 29 -21.97 0.11 -27.79
CA LEU A 29 -22.22 0.25 -26.35
C LEU A 29 -21.62 -0.93 -25.56
N GLY A 30 -21.67 -2.15 -26.10
CA GLY A 30 -21.07 -3.33 -25.46
C GLY A 30 -19.55 -3.30 -25.31
N THR A 31 -18.84 -2.45 -26.05
CA THR A 31 -17.37 -2.32 -25.98
C THR A 31 -16.88 -1.28 -24.97
N LEU A 32 -17.77 -0.42 -24.45
CA LEU A 32 -17.40 0.64 -23.52
C LEU A 32 -17.49 0.14 -22.08
N LEU A 33 -16.34 0.05 -21.42
CA LEU A 33 -16.24 -0.39 -20.02
C LEU A 33 -16.27 0.76 -19.01
N GLU A 34 -16.20 2.00 -19.48
CA GLU A 34 -16.26 3.18 -18.63
C GLU A 34 -17.68 3.76 -18.61
N LEU A 35 -18.19 4.02 -17.40
CA LEU A 35 -19.57 4.47 -17.20
C LEU A 35 -19.88 5.81 -17.90
N ARG A 36 -18.96 6.78 -17.83
CA ARG A 36 -19.17 8.12 -18.40
C ARG A 36 -19.19 8.13 -19.94
N PRO A 37 -18.18 7.57 -20.65
CA PRO A 37 -18.23 7.43 -22.10
C PRO A 37 -19.45 6.66 -22.58
N LEU A 38 -19.81 5.56 -21.89
CA LEU A 38 -20.99 4.76 -22.20
C LEU A 38 -22.28 5.58 -22.07
N ALA A 39 -22.48 6.26 -20.94
CA ALA A 39 -23.66 7.07 -20.70
C ALA A 39 -23.80 8.25 -21.68
N LYS A 40 -22.67 8.85 -22.11
CA LYS A 40 -22.67 9.90 -23.15
C LYS A 40 -23.06 9.35 -24.52
N ALA A 41 -22.51 8.20 -24.91
CA ALA A 41 -22.86 7.54 -26.16
C ALA A 41 -24.35 7.11 -26.17
N LEU A 42 -24.84 6.60 -25.05
CA LEU A 42 -26.24 6.26 -24.85
C LEU A 42 -27.14 7.50 -24.94
N ALA A 43 -26.77 8.61 -24.30
CA ALA A 43 -27.56 9.83 -24.35
C ALA A 43 -27.70 10.37 -25.78
N GLN A 44 -26.61 10.32 -26.55
CA GLN A 44 -26.62 10.70 -27.96
C GLN A 44 -27.49 9.78 -28.81
N LEU A 45 -27.42 8.46 -28.58
CA LEU A 45 -28.28 7.49 -29.23
C LEU A 45 -29.76 7.80 -28.99
N LEU A 46 -30.13 7.98 -27.72
CA LEU A 46 -31.51 8.22 -27.33
C LEU A 46 -32.02 9.51 -27.99
N ALA A 47 -31.18 10.55 -28.05
CA ALA A 47 -31.51 11.79 -28.75
C ALA A 47 -31.76 11.57 -30.26
N GLU A 48 -30.89 10.83 -30.93
CA GLU A 48 -31.01 10.51 -32.37
C GLU A 48 -32.27 9.68 -32.68
N LEU A 49 -32.60 8.70 -31.84
CA LEU A 49 -33.77 7.84 -32.04
C LEU A 49 -35.08 8.55 -31.72
N SER A 50 -35.13 9.33 -30.64
CA SER A 50 -36.38 9.95 -30.17
C SER A 50 -36.60 11.36 -30.70
N GLY A 51 -35.60 11.98 -31.32
CA GLY A 51 -35.60 13.41 -31.63
C GLY A 51 -35.64 14.29 -30.38
N ALA A 52 -35.07 13.84 -29.26
CA ALA A 52 -35.03 14.63 -28.03
C ALA A 52 -33.91 15.67 -28.10
N GLU A 53 -34.24 16.91 -27.72
CA GLU A 53 -33.29 18.02 -27.72
C GLU A 53 -32.24 17.86 -26.62
N ARG A 54 -32.66 17.31 -25.47
CA ARG A 54 -31.76 16.99 -24.35
C ARG A 54 -32.06 15.60 -23.81
N VAL A 55 -31.00 14.88 -23.47
CA VAL A 55 -31.11 13.57 -22.82
C VAL A 55 -30.22 13.55 -21.60
N LEU A 56 -30.78 13.11 -20.48
CA LEU A 56 -30.05 12.82 -19.26
C LEU A 56 -30.03 11.33 -19.03
N VAL A 57 -28.87 10.80 -18.69
CA VAL A 57 -28.69 9.41 -18.28
C VAL A 57 -28.21 9.42 -16.84
N LEU A 58 -29.01 8.81 -15.96
CA LEU A 58 -28.68 8.58 -14.57
C LEU A 58 -28.44 7.08 -14.34
N ALA A 59 -27.40 6.74 -13.58
CA ALA A 59 -27.10 5.37 -13.17
C ALA A 59 -27.54 5.14 -11.71
N ALA A 60 -28.02 3.95 -11.40
CA ALA A 60 -28.40 3.57 -10.04
C ALA A 60 -27.17 3.33 -9.14
N GLU A 61 -27.25 3.79 -7.90
CA GLU A 61 -26.30 3.46 -6.83
C GLU A 61 -26.61 2.08 -6.22
N ARG A 62 -25.69 1.52 -5.42
CA ARG A 62 -25.76 0.14 -4.88
C ARG A 62 -27.07 -0.26 -4.20
N ASN A 63 -27.84 0.67 -3.65
CA ASN A 63 -29.10 0.39 -2.97
C ASN A 63 -30.35 0.67 -3.82
N ASN A 64 -30.18 1.08 -5.09
CA ASN A 64 -31.25 1.49 -6.03
C ASN A 64 -32.15 2.66 -5.58
N ASP A 65 -31.97 3.16 -4.35
CA ASP A 65 -32.75 4.29 -3.84
C ASP A 65 -32.32 5.63 -4.43
N MET A 66 -31.10 5.70 -4.98
CA MET A 66 -30.50 6.92 -5.50
C MET A 66 -30.04 6.72 -6.94
N LEU A 67 -30.30 7.74 -7.76
CA LEU A 67 -29.79 7.86 -9.12
C LEU A 67 -28.69 8.93 -9.14
N ARG A 68 -27.59 8.64 -9.83
CA ARG A 68 -26.45 9.56 -10.01
C ARG A 68 -26.31 9.93 -11.47
N PHE A 69 -26.04 11.20 -11.75
CA PHE A 69 -25.73 11.63 -13.12
C PHE A 69 -24.53 10.87 -13.70
N ALA A 70 -24.74 10.20 -14.84
CA ALA A 70 -23.72 9.41 -15.52
C ALA A 70 -23.28 10.05 -16.86
N GLY A 71 -24.18 10.74 -17.55
CA GLY A 71 -23.90 11.42 -18.80
C GLY A 71 -25.14 12.07 -19.41
N GLY A 72 -24.97 12.79 -20.52
CA GLY A 72 -26.08 13.41 -21.21
C GLY A 72 -25.73 14.01 -22.56
N HIS A 73 -26.76 14.43 -23.29
CA HIS A 73 -26.73 15.05 -24.59
C HIS A 73 -27.52 16.37 -24.56
N GLY A 74 -27.05 17.40 -25.27
CA GLY A 74 -27.74 18.70 -25.36
C GLY A 74 -27.73 19.55 -24.08
N LEU A 75 -26.92 19.21 -23.07
CA LEU A 75 -26.97 19.85 -21.75
C LEU A 75 -26.21 21.18 -21.61
N GLY A 76 -25.46 21.65 -22.62
CA GLY A 76 -24.71 22.91 -22.53
C GLY A 76 -23.73 22.95 -21.34
N GLU A 77 -23.60 24.12 -20.67
CA GLU A 77 -22.78 24.29 -19.45
C GLU A 77 -23.45 23.78 -18.15
N LEU A 78 -24.58 23.08 -18.22
CA LEU A 78 -25.27 22.58 -17.03
C LEU A 78 -24.37 21.60 -16.26
N ARG A 79 -23.89 22.06 -15.10
CA ARG A 79 -23.09 21.26 -14.15
C ARG A 79 -24.00 20.32 -13.37
N ALA A 80 -24.34 19.18 -13.95
CA ALA A 80 -25.02 18.07 -13.27
C ALA A 80 -24.03 17.09 -12.61
N GLU A 81 -22.72 17.32 -12.76
CA GLU A 81 -21.69 16.42 -12.28
C GLU A 81 -21.70 16.38 -10.75
N GLN A 82 -21.96 15.20 -10.18
CA GLN A 82 -22.00 14.87 -8.73
C GLN A 82 -23.35 14.96 -8.01
N ALA A 83 -24.45 15.30 -8.68
CA ALA A 83 -25.76 15.26 -8.02
C ALA A 83 -26.29 13.81 -7.85
N LEU A 84 -26.75 13.50 -6.64
CA LEU A 84 -27.53 12.31 -6.30
C LEU A 84 -29.01 12.69 -6.20
N TYR A 85 -29.87 11.87 -6.79
CA TYR A 85 -31.31 12.09 -6.87
C TYR A 85 -32.04 10.93 -6.19
N PRO A 86 -32.81 11.18 -5.12
CA PRO A 86 -33.62 10.14 -4.50
C PRO A 86 -34.73 9.72 -5.45
N PHE A 87 -34.81 8.42 -5.71
CA PHE A 87 -35.80 7.84 -6.62
C PHE A 87 -36.44 6.54 -6.08
N GLY A 88 -35.88 5.94 -5.01
CA GLY A 88 -36.42 4.72 -4.39
C GLY A 88 -37.86 4.84 -3.88
N GLU A 89 -38.29 6.04 -3.47
CA GLU A 89 -39.65 6.29 -2.99
C GLU A 89 -40.69 6.40 -4.13
N ARG A 90 -40.25 6.48 -5.39
CA ARG A 90 -41.11 6.59 -6.58
C ARG A 90 -41.41 5.22 -7.18
N ILE A 91 -41.96 4.34 -6.35
CA ILE A 91 -42.33 2.97 -6.70
C ILE A 91 -43.30 2.96 -7.90
N ASP A 92 -44.21 3.93 -7.97
CA ASP A 92 -45.14 4.14 -9.08
C ASP A 92 -44.44 4.24 -10.44
N VAL A 93 -43.38 5.05 -10.50
CA VAL A 93 -42.59 5.28 -11.73
C VAL A 93 -41.72 4.08 -12.05
N ILE A 94 -41.08 3.49 -11.04
CA ILE A 94 -40.22 2.33 -11.19
C ILE A 94 -41.03 1.12 -11.72
N GLU A 95 -42.23 0.89 -11.18
CA GLU A 95 -43.12 -0.16 -11.67
C GLU A 95 -43.60 0.10 -13.10
N ALA A 96 -43.97 1.34 -13.42
CA ALA A 96 -44.38 1.70 -14.77
C ALA A 96 -43.24 1.49 -15.79
N TRP A 97 -41.99 1.85 -15.46
CA TRP A 97 -40.86 1.51 -16.31
C TRP A 97 -40.66 -0.01 -16.45
N ARG A 98 -40.84 -0.76 -15.37
CA ARG A 98 -40.68 -2.22 -15.34
C ARG A 98 -41.70 -2.95 -16.20
N THR A 99 -42.96 -2.50 -16.19
CA THR A 99 -44.03 -3.07 -17.04
C THR A 99 -43.94 -2.59 -18.49
N GLY A 100 -43.03 -1.65 -18.78
CA GLY A 100 -42.88 -1.04 -20.08
C GLY A 100 -44.08 -0.13 -20.39
N GLU A 101 -44.62 0.57 -19.41
CA GLU A 101 -45.54 1.68 -19.66
C GLU A 101 -44.75 2.93 -20.08
N ASP A 102 -45.33 3.75 -20.96
CA ASP A 102 -44.70 5.01 -21.36
C ASP A 102 -44.88 6.02 -20.22
N VAL A 103 -43.78 6.45 -19.58
CA VAL A 103 -43.84 7.35 -18.42
C VAL A 103 -43.42 8.76 -18.80
N VAL A 104 -44.38 9.67 -18.88
CA VAL A 104 -44.13 11.11 -19.00
C VAL A 104 -44.16 11.74 -17.61
N LEU A 105 -43.08 12.43 -17.24
CA LEU A 105 -42.94 13.08 -15.96
C LEU A 105 -42.99 14.60 -16.13
N GLU A 106 -43.88 15.24 -15.37
CA GLU A 106 -43.89 16.68 -15.18
C GLU A 106 -42.78 17.11 -14.21
N PRO A 107 -42.23 18.34 -14.32
CA PRO A 107 -41.19 18.81 -13.39
C PRO A 107 -41.57 18.70 -11.91
N GLY A 108 -42.85 18.94 -11.56
CA GLY A 108 -43.35 18.79 -10.19
C GLY A 108 -43.40 17.34 -9.68
N GLN A 109 -43.27 16.36 -10.58
CA GLN A 109 -43.19 14.93 -10.26
C GLN A 109 -41.74 14.45 -10.23
N MET A 110 -40.75 15.34 -10.17
CA MET A 110 -39.34 14.97 -10.05
C MET A 110 -38.76 15.51 -8.74
N PRO A 111 -37.69 14.91 -8.21
CA PRO A 111 -36.91 15.55 -7.16
C PRO A 111 -36.49 16.96 -7.60
N MET A 112 -36.58 17.95 -6.71
CA MET A 112 -36.40 19.38 -7.04
C MET A 112 -35.17 19.66 -7.92
N ARG A 113 -34.01 19.08 -7.58
CA ARG A 113 -32.77 19.26 -8.37
C ARG A 113 -32.84 18.67 -9.78
N LEU A 114 -33.60 17.59 -9.97
CA LEU A 114 -33.81 16.99 -11.30
C LEU A 114 -34.82 17.83 -12.07
N ALA A 115 -35.86 18.32 -11.41
CA ALA A 115 -36.85 19.24 -11.99
C ALA A 115 -36.19 20.52 -12.52
N ASP A 116 -35.25 21.12 -11.78
CA ASP A 116 -34.51 22.31 -12.20
C ASP A 116 -33.66 22.06 -13.45
N LEU A 117 -33.08 20.85 -13.54
CA LEU A 117 -32.20 20.46 -14.62
C LEU A 117 -32.98 20.12 -15.91
N VAL A 118 -34.11 19.44 -15.77
CA VAL A 118 -35.00 19.08 -16.86
C VAL A 118 -35.83 20.30 -17.31
N GLY A 119 -36.50 20.97 -16.37
CA GLY A 119 -37.21 22.24 -16.54
C GLY A 119 -38.55 22.18 -17.28
N GLN A 120 -38.91 21.02 -17.84
CA GLN A 120 -40.11 20.82 -18.67
C GLN A 120 -40.52 19.33 -18.65
N PRO A 121 -41.72 18.96 -19.16
CA PRO A 121 -42.13 17.56 -19.21
C PRO A 121 -41.15 16.73 -20.02
N CYS A 122 -40.87 15.51 -19.57
CA CYS A 122 -39.94 14.61 -20.26
C CYS A 122 -40.46 13.18 -20.29
N LEU A 123 -40.11 12.47 -21.36
CA LEU A 123 -40.29 11.03 -21.42
C LEU A 123 -39.16 10.39 -20.61
N SER A 124 -39.52 9.52 -19.68
CA SER A 124 -38.57 8.82 -18.83
C SER A 124 -38.57 7.33 -19.12
N ILE A 125 -37.39 6.72 -19.09
CA ILE A 125 -37.19 5.32 -19.43
C ILE A 125 -36.25 4.69 -18.42
N GLY A 126 -36.69 3.63 -17.74
CA GLY A 126 -35.86 2.87 -16.83
C GLY A 126 -35.04 1.79 -17.55
N PHE A 127 -33.83 1.54 -17.04
CA PHE A 127 -32.96 0.46 -17.48
C PHE A 127 -32.96 -0.64 -16.43
N PHE A 128 -33.46 -1.83 -16.78
CA PHE A 128 -33.56 -2.95 -15.83
C PHE A 128 -32.75 -4.15 -16.30
N VAL A 129 -32.12 -4.82 -15.35
CA VAL A 129 -31.64 -6.19 -15.54
C VAL A 129 -32.39 -7.08 -14.56
N GLN A 130 -33.19 -8.00 -15.09
CA GLN A 130 -34.18 -8.75 -14.29
C GLN A 130 -35.11 -7.77 -13.55
N ASP A 131 -35.17 -7.80 -12.22
CA ASP A 131 -35.97 -6.88 -11.39
C ASP A 131 -35.15 -5.71 -10.82
N GLU A 132 -33.88 -5.59 -11.16
CA GLU A 132 -32.98 -4.59 -10.59
C GLU A 132 -32.82 -3.37 -11.53
N LEU A 133 -33.15 -2.19 -11.02
CA LEU A 133 -32.96 -0.90 -11.71
C LEU A 133 -31.46 -0.58 -11.82
N GLN A 134 -30.94 -0.48 -13.03
CA GLN A 134 -29.56 -0.08 -13.30
C GLN A 134 -29.41 1.42 -13.57
N GLY A 135 -30.50 2.10 -13.89
CA GLY A 135 -30.52 3.54 -14.14
C GLY A 135 -31.78 3.99 -14.87
N ALA A 136 -31.83 5.26 -15.25
CA ALA A 136 -32.92 5.82 -16.04
C ALA A 136 -32.42 6.91 -17.00
N ALA A 137 -33.10 7.07 -18.11
CA ALA A 137 -32.95 8.21 -19.01
C ALA A 137 -34.17 9.12 -19.00
N PHE A 138 -33.91 10.41 -19.17
CA PHE A 138 -34.92 11.47 -19.24
C PHE A 138 -34.72 12.20 -20.56
N LEU A 139 -35.69 12.05 -21.46
CA LEU A 139 -35.70 12.57 -22.82
C LEU A 139 -36.57 13.82 -22.81
N VAL A 140 -35.93 14.96 -22.97
CA VAL A 140 -36.55 16.27 -22.82
C VAL A 140 -36.87 16.83 -24.20
N ASN A 141 -38.09 17.35 -24.34
CA ASN A 141 -38.63 17.81 -25.60
C ASN A 141 -38.51 16.75 -26.73
N PRO A 142 -38.96 15.49 -26.51
CA PRO A 142 -39.05 14.55 -27.62
C PRO A 142 -40.11 15.08 -28.59
N ALA A 143 -39.75 15.32 -29.85
CA ALA A 143 -40.68 15.69 -30.92
C ALA A 143 -41.68 16.84 -30.57
N ASP A 144 -41.19 18.00 -30.11
CA ASP A 144 -41.99 19.17 -29.69
C ASP A 144 -43.01 18.85 -28.58
N GLY A 145 -42.57 18.07 -27.58
CA GLY A 145 -43.39 17.68 -26.42
C GLY A 145 -44.37 16.53 -26.69
N LYS A 146 -44.28 15.86 -27.85
CA LYS A 146 -45.08 14.67 -28.17
C LYS A 146 -44.32 13.39 -27.87
N LEU A 147 -45.03 12.32 -27.51
CA LEU A 147 -44.41 11.01 -27.43
C LEU A 147 -43.81 10.62 -28.79
N PRO A 148 -42.59 10.03 -28.83
CA PRO A 148 -42.00 9.49 -30.05
C PRO A 148 -42.94 8.51 -30.75
N GLU A 149 -42.79 8.29 -32.05
CA GLU A 149 -43.66 7.37 -32.80
C GLU A 149 -43.65 5.94 -32.21
N ALA A 150 -44.73 5.18 -32.41
CA ALA A 150 -44.89 3.84 -31.82
C ALA A 150 -43.74 2.88 -32.21
N GLN A 151 -43.23 2.99 -33.44
CA GLN A 151 -42.08 2.22 -33.91
C GLN A 151 -40.80 2.57 -33.14
N THR A 152 -40.54 3.87 -32.93
CA THR A 152 -39.42 4.34 -32.10
C THR A 152 -39.55 3.86 -30.66
N ARG A 153 -40.75 3.93 -30.06
CA ARG A 153 -40.95 3.45 -28.67
C ARG A 153 -40.70 1.94 -28.56
N GLN A 154 -41.14 1.17 -29.54
CA GLN A 154 -40.87 -0.28 -29.59
C GLN A 154 -39.37 -0.57 -29.72
N LEU A 155 -38.65 0.21 -30.52
CA LEU A 155 -37.20 0.07 -30.67
C LEU A 155 -36.47 0.39 -29.38
N LEU A 156 -36.79 1.52 -28.74
CA LEU A 156 -36.22 1.92 -27.46
C LEU A 156 -36.38 0.79 -26.45
N ARG A 157 -37.59 0.24 -26.30
CA ARG A 157 -37.85 -0.92 -25.43
C ARG A 157 -37.01 -2.14 -25.78
N GLY A 158 -36.80 -2.41 -27.07
CA GLY A 158 -35.98 -3.53 -27.53
C GLY A 158 -34.50 -3.40 -27.16
N ILE A 159 -33.96 -2.18 -27.14
CA ILE A 159 -32.54 -1.93 -26.82
C ILE A 159 -32.29 -1.71 -25.32
N MET A 160 -33.31 -1.37 -24.52
CA MET A 160 -33.17 -1.09 -23.08
C MET A 160 -32.51 -2.22 -22.28
N PRO A 161 -32.86 -3.52 -22.46
CA PRO A 161 -32.20 -4.59 -21.71
C PRO A 161 -30.70 -4.65 -21.98
N THR A 162 -30.29 -4.45 -23.23
CA THR A 162 -28.87 -4.47 -23.59
C THR A 162 -28.12 -3.27 -23.03
N VAL A 163 -28.75 -2.09 -23.05
CA VAL A 163 -28.23 -0.87 -22.42
C VAL A 163 -28.07 -1.08 -20.91
N ALA A 164 -29.05 -1.70 -20.25
CA ALA A 164 -29.02 -1.97 -18.82
C ALA A 164 -27.84 -2.89 -18.45
N ILE A 165 -27.60 -3.94 -19.24
CA ILE A 165 -26.45 -4.83 -19.06
C ILE A 165 -25.13 -4.07 -19.23
N ALA A 166 -25.00 -3.25 -20.28
CA ALA A 166 -23.79 -2.47 -20.51
C ALA A 166 -23.52 -1.48 -19.35
N LEU A 167 -24.56 -0.79 -18.87
CA LEU A 167 -24.46 0.13 -17.73
C LEU A 167 -24.04 -0.60 -16.45
N ARG A 168 -24.63 -1.78 -16.18
CA ARG A 168 -24.23 -2.63 -15.04
C ARG A 168 -22.76 -3.01 -15.13
N ASN A 169 -22.32 -3.53 -16.27
CA ASN A 169 -20.95 -3.96 -16.49
C ASN A 169 -19.96 -2.79 -16.34
N ALA A 170 -20.26 -1.63 -16.92
CA ALA A 170 -19.40 -0.46 -16.81
C ALA A 170 -19.34 0.10 -15.37
N ARG A 171 -20.45 0.04 -14.62
CA ARG A 171 -20.49 0.41 -13.20
C ARG A 171 -19.64 -0.55 -12.36
N GLU A 172 -19.83 -1.86 -12.53
CA GLU A 172 -19.04 -2.89 -11.83
C GLU A 172 -17.55 -2.76 -12.14
N HIS A 173 -17.20 -2.55 -13.40
CA HIS A 173 -15.81 -2.32 -13.82
C HIS A 173 -15.22 -1.06 -13.19
N SER A 174 -15.99 0.03 -13.11
CA SER A 174 -15.53 1.28 -12.49
C SER A 174 -15.23 1.08 -10.99
N VAL A 175 -16.14 0.43 -10.25
CA VAL A 175 -15.95 0.10 -8.83
C VAL A 175 -14.77 -0.85 -8.62
N MET A 176 -14.62 -1.87 -9.48
CA MET A 176 -13.50 -2.80 -9.43
C MET A 176 -12.17 -2.09 -9.68
N THR A 177 -12.10 -1.23 -10.70
CA THR A 177 -10.88 -0.50 -11.07
C THR A 177 -10.45 0.44 -9.96
N GLU A 178 -11.40 1.15 -9.34
CA GLU A 178 -11.12 2.03 -8.21
C GLU A 178 -10.60 1.24 -7.00
N THR A 179 -11.27 0.16 -6.64
CA THR A 179 -10.83 -0.74 -5.56
C THR A 179 -9.44 -1.32 -5.82
N LEU A 180 -9.19 -1.76 -7.06
CA LEU A 180 -7.91 -2.33 -7.49
C LEU A 180 -6.81 -1.26 -7.42
N ASN A 181 -7.09 -0.04 -7.86
CA ASN A 181 -6.13 1.07 -7.80
C ASN A 181 -5.77 1.43 -6.36
N THR A 182 -6.74 1.51 -5.46
CA THR A 182 -6.49 1.74 -4.03
C THR A 182 -5.61 0.63 -3.45
N LYS A 183 -5.94 -0.64 -3.69
CA LYS A 183 -5.13 -1.77 -3.24
C LYS A 183 -3.74 -1.78 -3.88
N MET A 184 -3.62 -1.42 -5.15
CA MET A 184 -2.34 -1.33 -5.84
C MET A 184 -1.46 -0.24 -5.24
N GLN A 185 -2.02 0.92 -4.91
CA GLN A 185 -1.30 2.00 -4.22
C GLN A 185 -0.82 1.57 -2.84
N GLU A 186 -1.68 0.91 -2.06
CA GLU A 186 -1.32 0.35 -0.75
C GLU A 186 -0.17 -0.66 -0.89
N HIS A 187 -0.27 -1.60 -1.83
CA HIS A 187 0.79 -2.57 -2.10
C HIS A 187 2.10 -1.92 -2.57
N GLN A 188 2.04 -0.90 -3.41
CA GLN A 188 3.24 -0.18 -3.86
C GLN A 188 3.91 0.58 -2.71
N MET A 189 3.12 1.18 -1.82
CA MET A 189 3.61 1.85 -0.61
C MET A 189 4.30 0.84 0.32
N LEU A 190 3.68 -0.30 0.59
CA LEU A 190 4.26 -1.37 1.40
C LEU A 190 5.54 -1.93 0.77
N ARG A 191 5.57 -2.15 -0.55
CA ARG A 191 6.80 -2.61 -1.24
C ARG A 191 7.93 -1.59 -1.18
N ARG A 192 7.60 -0.30 -1.13
CA ARG A 192 8.59 0.77 -0.95
C ARG A 192 9.15 0.74 0.46
N ILE A 193 8.28 0.62 1.47
CA ILE A 193 8.69 0.39 2.88
C ILE A 193 9.61 -0.82 2.98
N ASP A 194 9.24 -1.96 2.37
CA ASP A 194 10.04 -3.18 2.41
C ASP A 194 11.45 -2.96 1.83
N ARG A 195 11.56 -2.26 0.70
CA ARG A 195 12.87 -1.95 0.09
C ARG A 195 13.71 -1.04 0.98
N ASP A 196 13.11 0.05 1.45
CA ASP A 196 13.83 1.05 2.23
C ASP A 196 14.30 0.43 3.57
N LEU A 197 13.47 -0.41 4.21
CA LEU A 197 13.85 -1.13 5.44
C LEU A 197 14.92 -2.20 5.21
N LEU A 198 14.90 -2.92 4.08
CA LEU A 198 15.90 -3.95 3.77
C LEU A 198 17.27 -3.39 3.38
N ASP A 199 17.30 -2.21 2.74
CA ASP A 199 18.54 -1.54 2.35
C ASP A 199 19.26 -0.90 3.55
N THR A 200 18.58 -0.82 4.70
CA THR A 200 19.07 -0.18 5.91
C THR A 200 19.62 -1.21 6.90
N ILE A 201 20.94 -1.24 7.04
CA ILE A 201 21.64 -2.15 7.96
C ILE A 201 21.72 -1.56 9.39
N GLU A 202 21.46 -0.26 9.54
CA GLU A 202 21.53 0.45 10.80
C GLU A 202 20.18 0.46 11.54
N LEU A 203 20.18 -0.10 12.75
CA LEU A 203 19.00 -0.29 13.59
C LEU A 203 18.24 1.04 13.83
N ASP A 204 18.98 2.13 14.08
CA ASP A 204 18.42 3.46 14.34
C ASP A 204 17.63 4.02 13.14
N ALA A 205 18.14 3.80 11.93
CA ALA A 205 17.51 4.27 10.70
C ALA A 205 16.27 3.44 10.36
N VAL A 206 16.30 2.11 10.56
CA VAL A 206 15.13 1.22 10.41
C VAL A 206 13.98 1.69 11.30
N PHE A 207 14.27 2.00 12.57
CA PHE A 207 13.24 2.38 13.54
C PHE A 207 12.67 3.76 13.26
N THR A 208 13.54 4.74 12.98
CA THR A 208 13.12 6.11 12.66
C THR A 208 12.22 6.12 11.42
N MET A 209 12.59 5.35 10.39
CA MET A 209 11.81 5.25 9.17
C MET A 209 10.47 4.55 9.39
N THR A 210 10.45 3.49 10.21
CA THR A 210 9.21 2.81 10.61
C THR A 210 8.24 3.78 11.27
N LEU A 211 8.70 4.60 12.22
CA LEU A 211 7.84 5.59 12.88
C LEU A 211 7.39 6.71 11.95
N ASP A 212 8.24 7.19 11.04
CA ASP A 212 7.85 8.22 10.06
C ASP A 212 6.70 7.71 9.16
N TRP A 213 6.77 6.48 8.66
CA TRP A 213 5.67 5.86 7.90
C TRP A 213 4.39 5.71 8.73
N ALA A 214 4.52 5.27 9.98
CA ALA A 214 3.41 5.13 10.91
C ALA A 214 2.68 6.48 11.11
N MET A 215 3.44 7.55 11.34
CA MET A 215 2.90 8.89 11.56
C MET A 215 2.24 9.46 10.30
N ARG A 216 2.86 9.30 9.12
CA ARG A 216 2.33 9.84 7.86
C ARG A 216 0.99 9.22 7.47
N PHE A 217 0.84 7.91 7.60
CA PHE A 217 -0.39 7.22 7.22
C PHE A 217 -1.53 7.52 8.18
N THR A 218 -1.23 7.54 9.48
CA THR A 218 -2.25 7.73 10.53
C THR A 218 -2.50 9.20 10.87
N THR A 219 -1.71 10.13 10.30
CA THR A 219 -1.67 11.55 10.67
C THR A 219 -1.38 11.79 12.16
N ALA A 220 -0.75 10.83 12.83
CA ALA A 220 -0.37 10.91 14.23
C ALA A 220 0.64 12.04 14.48
N GLN A 221 0.57 12.62 15.67
CA GLN A 221 1.39 13.76 16.06
C GLN A 221 2.64 13.36 16.84
N ALA A 222 2.61 12.17 17.48
CA ALA A 222 3.77 11.58 18.11
C ALA A 222 3.75 10.06 17.94
N ALA A 223 4.92 9.45 18.01
CA ALA A 223 5.08 8.02 17.91
C ALA A 223 6.32 7.51 18.65
N THR A 224 6.24 6.27 19.10
CA THR A 224 7.31 5.58 19.82
C THR A 224 7.48 4.17 19.30
N LEU A 225 8.73 3.74 19.19
CA LEU A 225 9.11 2.35 19.04
C LEU A 225 9.89 1.94 20.29
N ALA A 226 9.40 0.93 20.99
CA ALA A 226 10.05 0.34 22.16
C ALA A 226 10.47 -1.10 21.86
N LEU A 227 11.64 -1.52 22.32
CA LEU A 227 12.07 -2.91 22.31
C LEU A 227 11.62 -3.61 23.57
N TYR A 228 11.15 -4.85 23.44
CA TYR A 228 10.69 -5.66 24.55
C TYR A 228 11.72 -6.74 24.88
N ASP A 229 12.18 -6.75 26.12
CA ASP A 229 12.93 -7.86 26.70
C ASP A 229 11.95 -8.76 27.43
N GLN A 230 11.72 -9.96 26.89
CA GLN A 230 10.77 -10.92 27.42
C GLN A 230 11.28 -11.60 28.71
N GLU A 231 12.60 -11.75 28.89
CA GLU A 231 13.16 -12.37 30.09
C GLU A 231 13.08 -11.43 31.29
N ALA A 232 13.41 -10.16 31.06
CA ALA A 232 13.31 -9.11 32.08
C ALA A 232 11.90 -8.50 32.21
N ASP A 233 10.97 -8.87 31.32
CA ASP A 233 9.63 -8.30 31.18
C ASP A 233 9.64 -6.76 31.19
N SER A 234 10.47 -6.18 30.33
CA SER A 234 10.74 -4.75 30.32
C SER A 234 10.73 -4.15 28.92
N LEU A 235 10.13 -2.96 28.77
CA LEU A 235 10.18 -2.17 27.54
C LEU A 235 11.20 -1.04 27.65
N TYR A 236 12.07 -0.99 26.65
CA TYR A 236 13.02 0.09 26.46
C TYR A 236 12.60 0.92 25.26
N GLY A 237 12.15 2.16 25.53
CA GLY A 237 11.89 3.13 24.47
C GLY A 237 13.16 3.38 23.69
N TYR A 238 13.13 3.11 22.39
CA TYR A 238 14.32 3.20 21.53
C TYR A 238 14.26 4.45 20.66
N VAL A 239 13.14 4.71 19.99
CA VAL A 239 12.93 5.93 19.21
C VAL A 239 11.64 6.60 19.63
N ASP A 240 11.70 7.92 19.78
CA ASP A 240 10.58 8.80 20.10
C ASP A 240 10.54 9.95 19.09
N LEU A 241 9.41 10.12 18.40
CA LEU A 241 9.18 11.18 17.42
C LEU A 241 7.96 12.02 17.83
N GLY A 242 8.04 13.34 17.61
CA GLY A 242 6.90 14.26 17.81
C GLY A 242 6.64 14.70 19.26
N TYR A 243 7.41 14.22 20.22
CA TYR A 243 7.35 14.70 21.61
C TYR A 243 8.22 15.95 21.80
N ALA A 244 7.76 16.88 22.66
CA ALA A 244 8.49 18.10 23.00
C ALA A 244 9.49 17.91 24.17
N LEU A 245 9.49 16.74 24.81
CA LEU A 245 10.36 16.43 25.93
C LEU A 245 11.72 15.91 25.44
N PRO A 246 12.83 16.20 26.15
CA PRO A 246 14.13 15.56 25.88
C PRO A 246 14.07 14.03 26.07
N PRO A 247 14.86 13.26 25.30
CA PRO A 247 14.87 11.79 25.40
C PRO A 247 15.09 11.24 26.81
N GLU A 248 16.00 11.84 27.58
CA GLU A 248 16.29 11.45 28.96
C GLU A 248 15.05 11.56 29.88
N GLN A 249 14.23 12.58 29.66
CA GLN A 249 13.02 12.79 30.45
C GLN A 249 11.92 11.80 30.06
N ILE A 250 11.78 11.51 28.77
CA ILE A 250 10.84 10.48 28.28
C ILE A 250 11.22 9.12 28.87
N GLN A 251 12.51 8.78 28.87
CA GLN A 251 13.01 7.52 29.43
C GLN A 251 12.76 7.46 30.95
N ALA A 252 12.99 8.55 31.69
CA ALA A 252 12.69 8.63 33.12
C ALA A 252 11.20 8.46 33.44
N LEU A 253 10.30 9.04 32.61
CA LEU A 253 8.85 8.89 32.77
C LEU A 253 8.37 7.45 32.50
N ARG A 254 9.10 6.71 31.66
CA ARG A 254 8.83 5.30 31.37
C ARG A 254 9.48 4.33 32.36
N ALA A 255 10.55 4.76 33.03
CA ALA A 255 11.23 3.93 34.01
C ALA A 255 10.24 3.47 35.09
N ASN A 256 10.21 2.15 35.35
CA ASN A 256 9.35 1.49 36.35
C ASN A 256 7.84 1.57 36.06
N ARG A 257 7.43 1.64 34.79
CA ARG A 257 6.01 1.61 34.35
C ARG A 257 5.67 0.31 33.60
N ASP A 258 5.80 -0.82 34.28
CA ASP A 258 5.56 -2.17 33.76
C ASP A 258 4.07 -2.47 33.46
N THR A 259 3.21 -1.46 33.64
CA THR A 259 1.76 -1.52 33.43
C THR A 259 1.29 -0.56 32.34
N SER A 260 2.19 -0.01 31.52
CA SER A 260 1.80 0.91 30.45
C SER A 260 0.96 0.22 29.35
N ILE A 261 0.24 1.01 28.54
CA ILE A 261 -0.51 0.48 27.38
C ILE A 261 0.41 -0.34 26.48
N ALA A 262 1.62 0.16 26.21
CA ALA A 262 2.63 -0.56 25.44
C ALA A 262 3.07 -1.87 26.12
N HIS A 263 3.27 -1.90 27.45
CA HIS A 263 3.60 -3.14 28.17
C HIS A 263 2.44 -4.16 28.12
N ARG A 264 1.19 -3.69 28.22
CA ARG A 264 0.00 -4.54 28.10
C ARG A 264 -0.09 -5.18 26.71
N VAL A 265 0.18 -4.41 25.65
CA VAL A 265 0.27 -4.92 24.28
C VAL A 265 1.44 -5.89 24.12
N ALA A 266 2.61 -5.58 24.70
CA ALA A 266 3.77 -6.46 24.64
C ALA A 266 3.51 -7.83 25.28
N ARG A 267 2.91 -7.87 26.47
CA ARG A 267 2.59 -9.11 27.18
C ARG A 267 1.48 -9.92 26.51
N SER A 268 0.47 -9.24 25.97
CA SER A 268 -0.68 -9.91 25.36
C SER A 268 -0.43 -10.36 23.92
N GLY A 269 0.51 -9.74 23.21
CA GLY A 269 0.71 -9.92 21.78
C GLY A 269 -0.48 -9.44 20.94
N ARG A 270 -1.38 -8.63 21.51
CA ARG A 270 -2.58 -8.13 20.83
C ARG A 270 -2.53 -6.61 20.70
N ALA A 271 -2.76 -6.14 19.49
CA ALA A 271 -2.85 -4.72 19.21
C ALA A 271 -4.13 -4.10 19.80
N GLU A 272 -4.07 -2.81 20.10
CA GLU A 272 -5.12 -2.07 20.78
C GLU A 272 -5.27 -0.65 20.21
N ILE A 273 -6.52 -0.18 20.09
CA ILE A 273 -6.87 1.23 19.85
C ILE A 273 -7.49 1.75 21.15
N VAL A 274 -6.99 2.87 21.65
CA VAL A 274 -7.50 3.59 22.81
C VAL A 274 -8.06 4.93 22.32
N PRO A 275 -9.39 5.07 22.19
CA PRO A 275 -10.04 6.28 21.66
C PRO A 275 -9.88 7.51 22.57
N ASP A 276 -9.77 7.28 23.88
CA ASP A 276 -9.56 8.31 24.90
C ASP A 276 -8.61 7.79 25.99
N VAL A 277 -7.39 8.30 25.99
CA VAL A 277 -6.34 7.89 26.93
C VAL A 277 -6.57 8.39 28.36
N SER A 278 -7.47 9.36 28.56
CA SER A 278 -7.76 9.90 29.90
C SER A 278 -8.48 8.91 30.82
N PHE A 279 -9.13 7.89 30.23
CA PHE A 279 -9.78 6.81 30.97
C PHE A 279 -8.87 5.60 31.20
N ASP A 280 -7.68 5.57 30.58
CA ASP A 280 -6.76 4.44 30.71
C ASP A 280 -5.69 4.72 31.76
N THR A 281 -5.77 4.00 32.90
CA THR A 281 -4.79 4.08 33.98
C THR A 281 -3.37 3.65 33.57
N ALA A 282 -3.24 2.93 32.46
CA ALA A 282 -1.97 2.52 31.86
C ALA A 282 -1.35 3.60 30.97
N HIS A 283 -2.04 4.72 30.73
CA HIS A 283 -1.51 5.82 29.93
C HIS A 283 -0.36 6.52 30.67
N ILE A 284 0.75 6.72 29.94
CA ILE A 284 1.86 7.55 30.40
C ILE A 284 1.74 8.89 29.68
N PRO A 285 1.39 9.99 30.36
CA PRO A 285 1.24 11.30 29.73
C PRO A 285 2.62 11.88 29.40
N LEU A 286 3.13 11.56 28.22
CA LEU A 286 4.34 12.18 27.66
C LEU A 286 4.06 13.57 27.06
N SER A 287 2.78 13.86 26.82
CA SER A 287 2.29 15.16 26.40
C SER A 287 0.83 15.35 26.80
N ASP A 288 0.50 16.49 27.40
CA ASP A 288 -0.89 16.85 27.74
C ASP A 288 -1.79 17.06 26.51
N ARG A 289 -1.22 17.03 25.30
CA ARG A 289 -1.94 17.25 24.05
C ARG A 289 -2.50 15.96 23.47
N MET A 290 -1.95 14.80 23.82
CA MET A 290 -2.35 13.51 23.23
C MET A 290 -3.61 12.99 23.91
N LYS A 291 -4.54 12.49 23.09
CA LYS A 291 -5.89 12.13 23.51
C LYS A 291 -6.30 10.73 23.08
N SER A 292 -5.80 10.23 21.96
CA SER A 292 -6.03 8.85 21.51
C SER A 292 -4.71 8.18 21.13
N HIS A 293 -4.70 6.85 21.13
CA HIS A 293 -3.47 6.04 21.02
C HIS A 293 -3.75 4.73 20.27
N ILE A 294 -2.90 4.33 19.32
CA ILE A 294 -2.80 2.94 18.83
C ILE A 294 -1.50 2.32 19.35
N SER A 295 -1.57 1.10 19.86
CA SER A 295 -0.39 0.34 20.25
C SER A 295 -0.41 -1.06 19.62
N VAL A 296 0.67 -1.45 18.96
CA VAL A 296 0.78 -2.66 18.13
C VAL A 296 2.08 -3.41 18.45
N PRO A 297 2.04 -4.72 18.69
CA PRO A 297 3.24 -5.50 18.96
C PRO A 297 4.03 -5.74 17.67
N ILE A 298 5.35 -5.69 17.78
CA ILE A 298 6.28 -6.13 16.75
C ILE A 298 6.60 -7.60 17.02
N MET A 299 6.08 -8.46 16.15
CA MET A 299 6.24 -9.91 16.26
C MET A 299 7.44 -10.38 15.44
N ARG A 300 8.16 -11.37 15.97
CA ARG A 300 9.12 -12.19 15.22
C ARG A 300 8.89 -13.65 15.59
N GLU A 301 8.55 -14.45 14.58
CA GLU A 301 8.06 -15.82 14.80
C GLU A 301 6.92 -15.80 15.82
N ASP A 302 7.09 -16.50 16.95
CA ASP A 302 6.08 -16.60 18.01
C ASP A 302 6.38 -15.68 19.23
N SER A 303 7.34 -14.74 19.11
CA SER A 303 7.72 -13.84 20.20
C SER A 303 7.49 -12.36 19.87
N VAL A 304 7.20 -11.57 20.90
CA VAL A 304 7.13 -10.10 20.80
C VAL A 304 8.52 -9.55 21.07
N ILE A 305 9.06 -8.80 20.10
CA ILE A 305 10.40 -8.19 20.20
C ILE A 305 10.36 -6.68 20.43
N GLY A 306 9.17 -6.07 20.35
CA GLY A 306 8.96 -4.65 20.55
C GLY A 306 7.51 -4.23 20.37
N VAL A 307 7.25 -2.92 20.47
CA VAL A 307 5.93 -2.31 20.34
C VAL A 307 6.04 -0.99 19.59
N ILE A 308 5.15 -0.77 18.63
CA ILE A 308 4.94 0.52 17.97
C ILE A 308 3.73 1.19 18.62
N SER A 309 3.87 2.45 18.98
CA SER A 309 2.82 3.29 19.53
C SER A 309 2.70 4.57 18.73
N VAL A 310 1.48 4.97 18.36
CA VAL A 310 1.19 6.27 17.73
C VAL A 310 0.11 7.00 18.49
N GLU A 311 0.29 8.31 18.66
CA GLU A 311 -0.57 9.17 19.48
C GLU A 311 -1.12 10.35 18.67
N SER A 312 -2.37 10.71 18.94
CA SER A 312 -3.06 11.83 18.30
C SER A 312 -3.69 12.73 19.36
N GLY A 313 -3.67 14.04 19.12
CA GLY A 313 -4.33 15.02 19.99
C GLY A 313 -5.84 15.16 19.77
N ARG A 314 -6.43 14.30 18.94
CA ARG A 314 -7.88 14.20 18.73
C ARG A 314 -8.43 13.02 19.53
N LEU A 315 -9.57 13.20 20.19
CA LEU A 315 -10.34 12.07 20.72
C LEU A 315 -10.84 11.23 19.54
N ASP A 316 -10.83 9.92 19.70
CA ASP A 316 -11.24 8.97 18.67
C ASP A 316 -10.54 9.24 17.33
N GLY A 317 -9.25 9.59 17.39
CA GLY A 317 -8.48 10.02 16.24
C GLY A 317 -8.09 8.89 15.28
N PHE A 318 -8.40 7.64 15.62
CA PHE A 318 -7.94 6.45 14.93
C PHE A 318 -9.07 5.48 14.62
N ASN A 319 -8.99 4.78 13.48
CA ASN A 319 -9.96 3.79 13.03
C ASN A 319 -9.29 2.43 12.79
N GLU A 320 -10.07 1.44 12.36
CA GLU A 320 -9.58 0.09 12.08
C GLU A 320 -8.55 0.06 10.93
N ASP A 321 -8.71 0.90 9.90
CA ASP A 321 -7.76 0.99 8.79
C ASP A 321 -6.36 1.44 9.26
N HIS A 322 -6.31 2.40 10.20
CA HIS A 322 -5.06 2.82 10.83
C HIS A 322 -4.41 1.67 11.61
N LEU A 323 -5.20 0.90 12.37
CA LEU A 323 -4.68 -0.25 13.12
C LEU A 323 -4.12 -1.32 12.18
N GLU A 324 -4.86 -1.68 11.13
CA GLU A 324 -4.45 -2.69 10.15
C GLU A 324 -3.14 -2.28 9.47
N PHE A 325 -3.01 -1.00 9.09
CA PHE A 325 -1.77 -0.49 8.51
C PHE A 325 -0.58 -0.59 9.46
N ILE A 326 -0.74 -0.18 10.72
CA ILE A 326 0.34 -0.24 11.71
C ILE A 326 0.72 -1.70 12.02
N GLN A 327 -0.24 -2.64 12.03
CA GLN A 327 0.05 -4.07 12.13
C GLN A 327 0.88 -4.59 10.95
N LYS A 328 0.50 -4.23 9.72
CA LYS A 328 1.26 -4.57 8.51
C LYS A 328 2.68 -3.99 8.54
N LEU A 329 2.84 -2.80 9.10
CA LEU A 329 4.13 -2.14 9.27
C LEU A 329 4.97 -2.80 10.36
N ALA A 330 4.37 -3.13 11.52
CA ALA A 330 5.03 -3.82 12.63
C ALA A 330 5.57 -5.19 12.23
N SER A 331 4.80 -5.96 11.44
CA SER A 331 5.26 -7.26 10.92
C SER A 331 6.53 -7.13 10.06
N ARG A 332 6.61 -6.10 9.21
CA ARG A 332 7.79 -5.83 8.37
C ARG A 332 8.96 -5.32 9.18
N ALA A 333 8.68 -4.37 10.08
CA ALA A 333 9.66 -3.86 11.02
C ALA A 333 10.32 -5.03 11.74
N GLY A 334 9.55 -5.98 12.28
CA GLY A 334 10.09 -7.13 13.02
C GLY A 334 11.18 -7.91 12.27
N VAL A 335 11.02 -8.12 10.96
CA VAL A 335 12.04 -8.75 10.11
C VAL A 335 13.30 -7.88 10.00
N ALA A 336 13.12 -6.58 9.75
CA ALA A 336 14.23 -5.65 9.62
C ALA A 336 14.98 -5.43 10.95
N ILE A 337 14.26 -5.33 12.08
CA ILE A 337 14.82 -5.23 13.43
C ILE A 337 15.70 -6.45 13.73
N ASP A 338 15.18 -7.65 13.47
CA ASP A 338 15.88 -8.91 13.73
C ASP A 338 17.15 -9.03 12.87
N ASN A 339 17.05 -8.71 11.58
CA ASN A 339 18.20 -8.69 10.67
C ASN A 339 19.28 -7.69 11.10
N ALA A 340 18.87 -6.47 11.49
CA ALA A 340 19.80 -5.43 11.94
C ALA A 340 20.48 -5.79 13.28
N LYS A 341 19.75 -6.42 14.22
CA LYS A 341 20.32 -6.95 15.46
C LYS A 341 21.36 -8.04 15.17
N LEU A 342 21.02 -9.03 14.35
CA LEU A 342 21.93 -10.12 13.98
C LEU A 342 23.21 -9.60 13.30
N TYR A 343 23.07 -8.59 12.43
CA TYR A 343 24.21 -7.96 11.78
C TYR A 343 25.10 -7.19 12.79
N ALA A 344 24.48 -6.44 13.71
CA ALA A 344 25.19 -5.70 14.74
C ALA A 344 26.00 -6.62 15.67
N ASP A 345 25.43 -7.77 16.06
CA ASP A 345 26.12 -8.75 16.92
C ASP A 345 27.28 -9.43 16.18
N THR A 346 27.09 -9.80 14.92
CA THR A 346 28.16 -10.33 14.07
C THR A 346 29.32 -9.33 13.95
N ARG A 347 29.01 -8.04 13.78
CA ARG A 347 30.01 -6.98 13.72
C ARG A 347 30.76 -6.82 15.05
N ARG A 348 30.05 -6.80 16.18
CA ARG A 348 30.65 -6.72 17.52
C ARG A 348 31.60 -7.87 17.79
N GLU A 349 31.23 -9.09 17.39
CA GLU A 349 32.08 -10.26 17.57
C GLU A 349 33.36 -10.18 16.71
N ARG A 350 33.25 -9.74 15.46
CA ARG A 350 34.43 -9.46 14.61
C ARG A 350 35.34 -8.38 15.20
N GLU A 351 34.76 -7.30 15.72
CA GLU A 351 35.52 -6.23 16.38
C GLU A 351 36.20 -6.73 17.67
N LYS A 352 35.52 -7.56 18.46
CA LYS A 352 36.09 -8.18 19.67
C LYS A 352 37.26 -9.10 19.32
N LEU A 353 37.12 -9.96 18.30
CA LEU A 353 38.20 -10.82 17.82
C LEU A 353 39.39 -10.00 17.33
N SER A 354 39.14 -8.94 16.55
CA SER A 354 40.17 -8.02 16.06
C SER A 354 40.93 -7.35 17.22
N ARG A 355 40.23 -6.89 18.26
CA ARG A 355 40.85 -6.30 19.46
C ARG A 355 41.69 -7.30 20.24
N ILE A 356 41.20 -8.53 20.43
CA ILE A 356 41.98 -9.59 21.11
C ILE A 356 43.26 -9.87 20.34
N LEU A 357 43.18 -10.05 19.03
CA LEU A 357 44.33 -10.34 18.18
C LEU A 357 45.34 -9.19 18.15
N SER A 358 44.86 -7.94 18.18
CA SER A 358 45.72 -6.74 18.18
C SER A 358 46.44 -6.52 19.51
N ASN A 359 45.85 -6.93 20.64
CA ASN A 359 46.43 -6.76 21.99
C ASN A 359 47.15 -8.01 22.52
N THR A 360 47.24 -9.09 21.75
CA THR A 360 47.96 -10.30 22.16
C THR A 360 49.46 -10.06 22.03
N ALA A 361 50.22 -10.30 23.09
CA ALA A 361 51.69 -10.15 23.10
C ALA A 361 52.40 -11.16 22.16
N ASP A 362 51.75 -12.28 21.86
CA ASP A 362 52.25 -13.27 20.92
C ASP A 362 52.16 -12.76 19.48
N VAL A 363 53.16 -13.14 18.68
CA VAL A 363 53.15 -12.93 17.22
C VAL A 363 52.11 -13.86 16.62
N VAL A 364 51.06 -13.29 16.01
CA VAL A 364 50.03 -14.05 15.31
C VAL A 364 50.02 -13.66 13.83
N MET A 365 50.19 -14.65 12.96
CA MET A 365 50.07 -14.51 11.51
C MET A 365 49.25 -15.66 10.96
N VAL A 366 48.41 -15.37 9.96
CA VAL A 366 47.66 -16.38 9.20
C VAL A 366 48.03 -16.24 7.73
N VAL A 367 48.38 -17.36 7.10
CA VAL A 367 48.73 -17.42 5.67
C VAL A 367 47.70 -18.30 4.96
N GLY A 368 47.10 -17.79 3.88
CA GLY A 368 46.16 -18.54 3.06
C GLY A 368 46.83 -19.66 2.26
N ALA A 369 46.03 -20.57 1.70
CA ALA A 369 46.51 -21.71 0.93
C ALA A 369 47.43 -21.33 -0.26
N GLU A 370 47.20 -20.16 -0.85
CA GLU A 370 48.00 -19.62 -1.95
C GLU A 370 49.30 -18.93 -1.50
N GLY A 371 49.58 -18.88 -0.19
CA GLY A 371 50.80 -18.28 0.36
C GLY A 371 50.67 -16.78 0.69
N ASN A 372 49.47 -16.19 0.59
CA ASN A 372 49.23 -14.78 0.90
C ASN A 372 48.92 -14.56 2.38
N LEU A 373 49.37 -13.45 2.96
CA LEU A 373 49.06 -13.07 4.34
C LEU A 373 47.58 -12.74 4.49
N GLY A 374 46.85 -13.55 5.26
CA GLY A 374 45.45 -13.31 5.63
C GLY A 374 45.32 -12.52 6.93
N LEU A 375 46.30 -12.62 7.84
CA LEU A 375 46.33 -11.86 9.09
C LEU A 375 47.79 -11.63 9.54
N ILE A 376 48.04 -10.46 10.10
CA ILE A 376 49.26 -10.13 10.84
C ILE A 376 48.90 -9.17 11.98
N ASN A 377 49.26 -9.49 13.22
CA ASN A 377 48.94 -8.65 14.37
C ASN A 377 50.02 -7.59 14.68
N GLN A 378 49.71 -6.64 15.57
CA GLN A 378 50.62 -5.55 15.90
C GLN A 378 51.93 -6.02 16.55
N SER A 379 51.88 -7.11 17.32
CA SER A 379 53.06 -7.75 17.90
C SER A 379 53.99 -8.28 16.81
N ALA A 380 53.45 -8.88 15.76
CA ALA A 380 54.22 -9.28 14.58
C ALA A 380 54.87 -8.07 13.88
N LEU A 381 54.13 -6.97 13.68
CA LEU A 381 54.72 -5.77 13.07
C LEU A 381 55.89 -5.21 13.90
N SER A 382 55.74 -5.23 15.22
CA SER A 382 56.75 -4.73 16.16
C SER A 382 57.99 -5.62 16.20
N VAL A 383 57.80 -6.95 16.27
CA VAL A 383 58.87 -7.95 16.34
C VAL A 383 59.65 -8.03 15.03
N PHE A 384 58.99 -7.89 13.89
CA PHE A 384 59.63 -7.93 12.57
C PHE A 384 59.99 -6.55 12.01
N HIS A 385 59.85 -5.48 12.81
CA HIS A 385 60.14 -4.10 12.42
C HIS A 385 59.46 -3.67 11.11
N LEU A 386 58.23 -4.14 10.90
CA LEU A 386 57.40 -3.77 9.77
C LEU A 386 56.74 -2.41 10.02
N THR A 387 56.59 -1.61 8.97
CA THR A 387 56.00 -0.27 9.04
C THR A 387 54.51 -0.35 9.39
N PRO A 388 54.05 0.21 10.52
CA PRO A 388 52.65 0.07 10.96
C PRO A 388 51.60 0.63 9.98
N ASP A 389 51.97 1.59 9.15
CA ASP A 389 51.07 2.28 8.23
C ASP A 389 50.93 1.59 6.86
N ILE A 390 51.57 0.43 6.67
CA ILE A 390 51.48 -0.37 5.45
C ILE A 390 50.52 -1.54 5.69
N SER A 391 49.55 -1.74 4.80
CA SER A 391 48.71 -2.94 4.80
C SER A 391 49.48 -4.11 4.16
N TYR A 392 49.81 -5.11 4.97
CA TYR A 392 50.48 -6.34 4.52
C TYR A 392 49.50 -7.48 4.18
N ILE A 393 48.21 -7.31 4.45
CA ILE A 393 47.18 -8.29 4.15
C ILE A 393 47.02 -8.42 2.63
N GLY A 394 47.00 -9.65 2.13
CA GLY A 394 46.89 -9.99 0.71
C GLY A 394 48.23 -10.09 -0.02
N LEU A 395 49.34 -9.65 0.58
CA LEU A 395 50.67 -9.79 -0.01
C LEU A 395 51.21 -11.22 0.14
N PRO A 396 52.00 -11.71 -0.83
CA PRO A 396 52.70 -12.99 -0.69
C PRO A 396 53.60 -12.98 0.54
N PHE A 397 53.50 -14.02 1.38
CA PHE A 397 54.30 -14.16 2.59
C PHE A 397 55.81 -14.10 2.28
N GLU A 398 56.21 -14.67 1.16
CA GLU A 398 57.60 -14.72 0.71
C GLU A 398 58.15 -13.33 0.37
N ASP A 399 57.32 -12.42 -0.12
CA ASP A 399 57.72 -11.05 -0.45
C ASP A 399 57.91 -10.20 0.81
N VAL A 400 57.01 -10.37 1.79
CA VAL A 400 57.05 -9.61 3.06
C VAL A 400 58.21 -10.07 3.95
N PHE A 401 58.55 -11.37 3.91
CA PHE A 401 59.53 -11.99 4.82
C PHE A 401 60.77 -12.55 4.11
N ALA A 402 61.07 -12.08 2.89
CA ALA A 402 62.09 -12.59 1.96
C ALA A 402 63.47 -12.90 2.57
N ALA A 403 63.91 -12.08 3.54
CA ALA A 403 65.23 -12.18 4.15
C ALA A 403 65.23 -12.76 5.58
N SER A 404 64.11 -13.32 6.04
CA SER A 404 63.96 -13.80 7.41
C SER A 404 64.18 -15.31 7.55
N ASP A 405 64.69 -15.74 8.71
CA ASP A 405 64.70 -17.17 9.06
C ASP A 405 63.29 -17.76 9.23
N LEU A 406 62.28 -16.90 9.39
CA LEU A 406 60.87 -17.26 9.38
C LEU A 406 60.42 -17.84 8.03
N LEU A 407 60.92 -17.30 6.91
CA LEU A 407 60.62 -17.83 5.57
C LEU A 407 61.11 -19.27 5.40
N LYS A 408 62.31 -19.59 5.93
CA LYS A 408 62.87 -20.96 5.88
C LYS A 408 62.01 -21.93 6.69
N LEU A 409 61.55 -21.52 7.87
CA LEU A 409 60.64 -22.31 8.70
C LEU A 409 59.29 -22.53 8.01
N PHE A 410 58.72 -21.48 7.41
CA PHE A 410 57.47 -21.56 6.66
C PHE A 410 57.55 -22.52 5.46
N GLN A 411 58.59 -22.40 4.63
CA GLN A 411 58.81 -23.29 3.49
C GLN A 411 59.01 -24.75 3.91
N ARG A 412 59.68 -24.97 5.05
CA ARG A 412 59.86 -26.32 5.62
C ARG A 412 58.53 -26.90 6.09
N ALA A 413 57.70 -26.12 6.79
CA ALA A 413 56.39 -26.54 7.25
C ALA A 413 55.46 -26.90 6.07
N ARG A 414 55.43 -26.05 5.03
CA ARG A 414 54.60 -26.27 3.83
C ARG A 414 54.99 -27.54 3.05
N LYS A 415 56.26 -27.95 3.08
CA LYS A 415 56.72 -29.21 2.47
C LYS A 415 56.36 -30.45 3.30
N LEU A 416 56.31 -30.32 4.62
CA LEU A 416 56.03 -31.43 5.54
C LEU A 416 54.54 -31.69 5.73
N GLY A 417 53.67 -30.72 5.43
CA GLY A 417 52.21 -30.89 5.43
C GLY A 417 51.60 -31.04 6.82
N GLY A 418 52.24 -30.50 7.87
CA GLY A 418 51.80 -30.65 9.25
C GLY A 418 52.44 -29.65 10.21
N THR A 419 52.10 -29.75 11.50
CA THR A 419 52.57 -28.81 12.52
C THR A 419 54.09 -28.83 12.68
N THR A 420 54.74 -27.70 12.47
CA THR A 420 56.19 -27.54 12.63
C THR A 420 56.47 -26.53 13.74
N VAL A 421 57.25 -26.95 14.73
CA VAL A 421 57.77 -26.05 15.77
C VAL A 421 59.23 -25.75 15.48
N GLY A 422 59.61 -24.48 15.58
CA GLY A 422 60.99 -24.03 15.43
C GLY A 422 61.27 -22.81 16.29
N GLU A 423 62.53 -22.57 16.59
CA GLU A 423 62.95 -21.35 17.29
C GLU A 423 63.41 -20.32 16.27
N LEU A 424 63.00 -19.08 16.48
CA LEU A 424 63.40 -17.94 15.68
C LEU A 424 64.07 -16.91 16.60
N THR A 425 65.34 -16.62 16.36
CA THR A 425 66.02 -15.52 17.04
C THR A 425 65.96 -14.28 16.16
N THR A 426 65.39 -13.19 16.68
CA THR A 426 65.26 -11.91 15.99
C THR A 426 66.53 -11.07 16.13
N ALA A 427 66.62 -9.97 15.38
CA ALA A 427 67.81 -9.12 15.31
C ALA A 427 68.17 -8.43 16.64
N ASP A 428 67.25 -8.41 17.59
CA ASP A 428 67.39 -7.91 18.96
C ASP A 428 67.69 -9.01 19.99
N GLU A 429 68.18 -10.18 19.51
CA GLU A 429 68.58 -11.35 20.30
C GLU A 429 67.45 -12.01 21.11
N ARG A 430 66.18 -11.69 20.82
CA ARG A 430 65.03 -12.40 21.42
C ARG A 430 64.73 -13.69 20.66
N THR A 431 64.60 -14.80 21.38
CA THR A 431 64.22 -16.09 20.81
C THR A 431 62.72 -16.33 21.00
N PHE A 432 62.01 -16.54 19.89
CA PHE A 432 60.59 -16.88 19.86
C PHE A 432 60.41 -18.35 19.49
N SER A 433 59.54 -19.04 20.21
CA SER A 433 59.04 -20.36 19.78
C SER A 433 57.96 -20.14 18.73
N VAL A 434 58.25 -20.50 17.48
CA VAL A 434 57.31 -20.42 16.36
C VAL A 434 56.60 -21.75 16.21
N ASN A 435 55.27 -21.72 16.28
CA ASN A 435 54.44 -22.89 16.00
C ASN A 435 53.65 -22.64 14.71
N LEU A 436 53.97 -23.40 13.67
CA LEU A 436 53.29 -23.35 12.37
C LEU A 436 52.36 -24.54 12.26
N SER A 437 51.07 -24.33 12.50
CA SER A 437 50.03 -25.35 12.29
C SER A 437 49.32 -25.12 10.97
N GLN A 438 49.35 -26.12 10.09
CA GLN A 438 48.58 -26.13 8.86
C GLN A 438 47.24 -26.83 9.15
N ASN A 439 46.13 -26.09 9.09
CA ASN A 439 44.78 -26.63 9.24
C ASN A 439 44.21 -27.11 7.90
#